data_AF-A0A1A8TJ96-F1
#
_entry.id   AF-A0A1A8TJ96-F1
#
_cell.length_a   1.000
_cell.length_b   1.000
_cell.length_c   1.000
_cell.angle_alpha   90.00
_cell.angle_beta   90.00
_cell.angle_gamma   90.00
#
_symmetry.space_group_name_H-M   'P 1'
#
loop_
_entity.id
_entity.type
_entity.pdbx_description
1 polymer ?
#
loop_
_entity_poly.entity_id
_entity_poly.type
_entity_poly.pdbx_seq_one_letter_code
_entity_poly.pdbx_strand_id
1 'polypeptide(L)'
;MIIIRVLLLVIFLSNITQIANAKPKCPDIKAIQASDKLSEKLTGGKVFKEGEVLKVNLPSYTKEVASYIYVKSDGLYYSIFTLVNTKCVARFIKRTNGKY
;
A
#
# COMPACT_ATOMS: atom_id res chain seq x y z
N MET A 1 14.55 8.07 -52.28
CA MET A 1 13.33 8.44 -51.50
C MET A 1 12.74 7.31 -50.64
N ILE A 2 12.94 6.02 -50.95
CA ILE A 2 12.40 4.90 -50.15
C ILE A 2 13.11 4.73 -48.79
N ILE A 3 14.44 4.83 -48.76
CA ILE A 3 15.25 4.65 -47.54
C ILE A 3 14.90 5.67 -46.45
N ILE A 4 14.70 6.94 -46.82
CA ILE A 4 14.33 8.02 -45.88
C ILE A 4 12.93 7.77 -45.28
N ARG A 5 11.98 7.24 -46.07
CA ARG A 5 10.63 6.89 -45.59
C ARG A 5 10.66 5.69 -44.64
N VAL A 6 11.47 4.69 -44.94
CA VAL A 6 11.66 3.52 -44.05
C VAL A 6 12.34 3.94 -42.75
N LEU A 7 13.35 4.81 -42.81
CA LEU A 7 14.05 5.33 -41.64
C LEU A 7 13.12 6.14 -40.73
N LEU A 8 12.29 7.02 -41.31
CA LEU A 8 11.27 7.79 -40.57
C LEU A 8 10.22 6.87 -39.91
N LEU A 9 9.82 5.78 -40.57
CA LEU A 9 8.87 4.81 -40.02
C LEU A 9 9.46 4.07 -38.81
N VAL A 10 10.74 3.67 -38.87
CA VAL A 10 11.43 2.98 -37.77
C VAL A 10 11.60 3.89 -36.55
N ILE A 11 11.90 5.18 -36.77
CA ILE A 11 12.00 6.18 -35.69
C ILE A 11 10.62 6.42 -35.04
N PHE A 12 9.53 6.39 -35.81
CA PHE A 12 8.18 6.54 -35.25
C PHE A 12 7.77 5.33 -34.39
N LEU A 13 8.15 4.11 -34.80
CA LEU A 13 7.82 2.87 -34.08
C LEU A 13 8.61 2.70 -32.76
N SER A 14 9.83 3.23 -32.67
CA SER A 14 10.66 3.09 -31.46
C SER A 14 10.20 3.97 -30.29
N ASN A 15 9.41 5.03 -30.53
CA ASN A 15 8.90 5.93 -29.49
C ASN A 15 7.67 5.38 -28.74
N ILE A 16 7.01 4.33 -29.24
CA ILE A 16 5.77 3.80 -28.65
C ILE A 16 6.06 2.89 -27.43
N THR A 17 7.28 2.36 -27.27
CA THR A 17 7.59 1.32 -26.28
C THR A 17 7.97 1.82 -24.89
N GLN A 18 8.04 3.14 -24.65
CA GLN A 18 8.64 3.71 -23.43
C GLN A 18 7.66 4.08 -22.29
N ILE A 19 6.34 3.88 -22.44
CA ILE A 19 5.33 4.43 -21.50
C ILE A 19 5.09 3.52 -20.26
N ALA A 20 5.66 2.32 -20.16
CA ALA A 20 5.15 1.27 -19.26
C ALA A 20 5.96 0.97 -17.97
N ASN A 21 6.72 1.92 -17.40
CA ASN A 21 7.56 1.67 -16.20
C ASN A 21 7.04 2.28 -14.88
N ALA A 22 5.73 2.50 -14.74
CA ALA A 22 5.17 2.83 -13.43
C ALA A 22 5.05 1.55 -12.59
N LYS A 23 5.83 1.42 -11.51
CA LYS A 23 5.59 0.36 -10.52
C LYS A 23 4.18 0.53 -9.95
N PRO A 24 3.34 -0.51 -9.95
CA PRO A 24 1.99 -0.38 -9.40
C PRO A 24 2.09 0.02 -7.92
N LYS A 25 1.62 1.21 -7.58
CA LYS A 25 1.51 1.69 -6.20
C LYS A 25 0.18 1.19 -5.64
N CYS A 26 0.18 0.53 -4.49
CA CYS A 26 -1.06 0.26 -3.78
C CYS A 26 -1.71 1.61 -3.42
N PRO A 27 -2.99 1.88 -3.73
CA PRO A 27 -3.68 3.10 -3.28
C PRO A 27 -3.71 3.22 -1.76
N ASP A 28 -3.74 4.43 -1.21
CA ASP A 28 -3.75 4.67 0.25
C ASP A 28 -4.95 3.99 0.92
N ILE A 29 -6.14 4.14 0.33
CA ILE A 29 -7.38 3.49 0.79
C ILE A 29 -7.23 1.96 0.84
N LYS A 30 -6.67 1.34 -0.21
CA LYS A 30 -6.48 -0.11 -0.23
C LYS A 30 -5.43 -0.57 0.78
N ALA A 31 -4.43 0.25 1.06
CA ALA A 31 -3.43 -0.04 2.07
C ALA A 31 -4.02 0.02 3.48
N ILE A 32 -4.85 1.02 3.76
CA ILE A 32 -5.61 1.13 5.02
C ILE A 32 -6.53 -0.08 5.18
N GLN A 33 -7.35 -0.41 4.17
CA GLN A 33 -8.23 -1.58 4.22
C GLN A 33 -7.49 -2.91 4.46
N ALA A 34 -6.31 -3.09 3.84
CA ALA A 34 -5.49 -4.28 4.04
C ALA A 34 -4.91 -4.35 5.47
N SER A 35 -4.46 -3.20 5.99
CA SER A 35 -3.98 -3.07 7.37
C SER A 35 -5.09 -3.34 8.37
N ASP A 36 -6.27 -2.73 8.19
CA ASP A 36 -7.44 -2.87 9.06
C ASP A 36 -7.93 -4.32 9.11
N LYS A 37 -8.08 -4.97 7.95
CA LYS A 37 -8.49 -6.37 7.87
C LYS A 37 -7.51 -7.30 8.60
N LEU A 38 -6.21 -7.07 8.44
CA LEU A 38 -5.20 -7.84 9.17
C LEU A 38 -5.27 -7.57 10.68
N SER A 39 -5.48 -6.31 11.05
CA SER A 39 -5.52 -5.83 12.44
C SER A 39 -6.72 -6.39 13.22
N GLU A 40 -7.91 -6.40 12.61
CA GLU A 40 -9.09 -7.07 13.18
C GLU A 40 -8.83 -8.58 13.33
N LYS A 41 -8.25 -9.24 12.32
CA LYS A 41 -7.94 -10.67 12.38
C LYS A 41 -6.95 -11.01 13.50
N LEU A 42 -5.95 -10.16 13.73
CA LEU A 42 -4.90 -10.39 14.74
C LEU A 42 -5.40 -10.22 16.18
N THR A 43 -6.40 -9.39 16.40
CA THR A 43 -6.86 -9.02 17.76
C THR A 43 -8.26 -9.52 18.10
N GLY A 44 -9.06 -9.88 17.11
CA GLY A 44 -10.50 -10.12 17.29
C GLY A 44 -11.30 -8.84 17.58
N GLY A 45 -10.67 -7.67 17.53
CA GLY A 45 -11.31 -6.38 17.73
C GLY A 45 -11.96 -5.80 16.48
N LYS A 46 -12.42 -4.56 16.60
CA LYS A 46 -13.05 -3.79 15.52
C LYS A 46 -12.36 -2.45 15.31
N VAL A 47 -12.25 -2.04 14.04
CA VAL A 47 -11.81 -0.69 13.70
C VAL A 47 -12.79 0.32 14.32
N PHE A 48 -12.27 1.27 15.10
CA PHE A 48 -13.09 2.34 15.70
C PHE A 48 -12.80 3.74 15.12
N LYS A 49 -11.71 3.87 14.38
CA LYS A 49 -11.26 5.09 13.70
C LYS A 49 -10.58 4.71 12.39
N GLU A 50 -10.75 5.54 11.36
CA GLU A 50 -10.04 5.39 10.09
C GLU A 50 -8.52 5.30 10.31
N GLY A 51 -7.89 4.31 9.66
CA GLY A 51 -6.44 4.14 9.68
C GLY A 51 -5.69 5.19 8.86
N GLU A 52 -4.37 5.24 9.02
CA GLU A 52 -3.53 6.28 8.43
C GLU A 52 -2.27 5.69 7.78
N VAL A 53 -1.89 6.20 6.61
CA VAL A 53 -0.58 5.92 6.02
C VAL A 53 0.45 6.84 6.67
N LEU A 54 1.31 6.27 7.51
CA LEU A 54 2.32 7.04 8.26
C LEU A 54 3.57 7.34 7.45
N LYS A 55 3.96 6.40 6.57
CA LYS A 55 5.22 6.49 5.82
C LYS A 55 5.13 5.74 4.51
N VAL A 56 5.81 6.24 3.48
CA VAL A 56 6.10 5.51 2.23
C VAL A 56 7.61 5.30 2.11
N ASN A 57 8.06 4.04 2.06
CA ASN A 57 9.46 3.71 1.89
C ASN A 57 9.81 3.66 0.39
N LEU A 58 10.74 4.51 -0.07
CA LEU A 58 11.29 4.47 -1.43
C LEU A 58 12.60 3.66 -1.44
N PRO A 59 12.92 2.93 -2.53
CA PRO A 59 12.20 2.82 -3.81
C PRO A 59 11.19 1.64 -3.87
N SER A 60 10.94 0.97 -2.73
CA SER A 60 10.08 -0.22 -2.67
C SER A 60 8.58 0.11 -2.73
N TYR A 61 8.20 1.36 -2.45
CA TYR A 61 6.82 1.83 -2.30
C TYR A 61 6.03 1.10 -1.20
N THR A 62 6.71 0.42 -0.28
CA THR A 62 6.08 -0.19 0.89
C THR A 62 5.61 0.89 1.85
N LYS A 63 4.36 0.82 2.29
CA LYS A 63 3.78 1.77 3.22
C LYS A 63 3.79 1.25 4.64
N GLU A 64 4.09 2.11 5.60
CA GLU A 64 3.74 1.87 6.99
C GLU A 64 2.36 2.44 7.23
N VAL A 65 1.46 1.62 7.77
CA VAL A 65 0.05 1.97 7.98
C VAL A 65 -0.31 1.69 9.43
N ALA A 66 -1.00 2.64 10.07
CA ALA A 66 -1.61 2.47 11.37
C ALA A 66 -3.10 2.14 11.25
N SER A 67 -3.54 1.15 12.02
CA SER A 67 -4.94 0.77 12.20
C SER A 67 -5.32 0.91 13.66
N TYR A 68 -6.51 1.43 13.93
CA TYR A 68 -6.99 1.71 15.28
C TYR A 68 -8.11 0.75 15.67
N ILE A 69 -7.80 -0.19 16.56
CA ILE A 69 -8.68 -1.32 16.90
C ILE A 69 -9.13 -1.25 18.35
N TYR A 70 -10.43 -1.41 18.59
CA TYR A 70 -11.01 -1.60 19.91
C TYR A 70 -11.31 -3.08 20.13
N VAL A 71 -10.84 -3.64 21.24
CA VAL A 71 -11.08 -5.04 21.63
C VAL A 71 -12.01 -5.05 22.84
N LYS A 72 -13.25 -5.50 22.65
CA LYS A 72 -14.29 -5.45 23.68
C LYS A 72 -14.01 -6.37 24.87
N SER A 73 -13.40 -7.54 24.65
CA SER A 73 -13.05 -8.48 25.74
C SER A 73 -12.07 -7.87 26.73
N ASP A 74 -11.20 -7.00 26.24
CA ASP A 74 -10.09 -6.44 27.00
C ASP A 74 -10.41 -5.01 27.47
N GLY A 75 -11.39 -4.36 26.84
CA GLY A 75 -11.72 -2.95 27.09
C GLY A 75 -10.63 -1.98 26.61
N LEU A 76 -9.76 -2.42 25.69
CA LEU A 76 -8.55 -1.69 25.29
C LEU A 76 -8.60 -1.21 23.83
N TYR A 77 -7.93 -0.08 23.61
CA TYR A 77 -7.70 0.51 22.29
C TYR A 77 -6.25 0.30 21.86
N TYR A 78 -6.08 -0.30 20.69
CA TYR A 78 -4.80 -0.64 20.10
C TYR A 78 -4.54 0.18 18.84
N SER A 79 -3.30 0.64 18.70
CA SER A 79 -2.75 1.04 17.41
C SER A 79 -1.89 -0.10 16.89
N ILE A 80 -2.24 -0.62 15.72
CA ILE A 80 -1.55 -1.71 15.04
C ILE A 80 -0.84 -1.15 13.82
N PHE A 81 0.45 -1.44 13.71
CA PHE A 81 1.29 -0.93 12.64
C PHE A 81 1.65 -2.05 11.68
N THR A 82 1.39 -1.85 10.38
CA THR A 82 1.64 -2.84 9.33
C THR A 82 2.52 -2.27 8.22
N LEU A 83 3.24 -3.15 7.53
CA LEU A 83 3.84 -2.85 6.23
C LEU A 83 2.92 -3.35 5.13
N VAL A 84 2.52 -2.47 4.21
CA VAL A 84 1.73 -2.80 3.04
C VAL A 84 2.56 -2.66 1.77
N ASN A 85 2.70 -3.75 1.02
CA ASN A 85 3.47 -3.76 -0.23
C ASN A 85 2.68 -3.21 -1.43
N THR A 86 3.33 -3.15 -2.60
CA THR A 86 2.74 -2.70 -3.87
C THR A 86 1.55 -3.53 -4.35
N LYS A 87 1.39 -4.77 -3.85
CA LYS A 87 0.26 -5.67 -4.12
C LYS A 87 -0.87 -5.53 -3.08
N CYS A 88 -0.84 -4.51 -2.24
CA CYS A 88 -1.78 -4.29 -1.14
C CYS A 88 -1.86 -5.43 -0.12
N VAL A 89 -0.76 -6.16 0.08
CA VAL A 89 -0.65 -7.19 1.11
C VAL A 89 -0.02 -6.58 2.36
N ALA A 90 -0.75 -6.63 3.47
CA ALA A 90 -0.31 -6.16 4.78
C ALA A 90 0.47 -7.24 5.54
N ARG A 91 1.49 -6.81 6.29
CA ARG A 91 2.24 -7.63 7.26
C ARG A 91 2.34 -6.88 8.57
N PHE A 92 2.07 -7.55 9.68
CA PHE A 92 2.23 -6.99 11.03
C PHE A 92 3.68 -6.63 11.33
N ILE A 93 3.88 -5.50 12.02
CA ILE A 93 5.19 -5.08 12.54
C ILE A 93 5.14 -5.06 14.07
N LYS A 94 4.21 -4.27 14.62
CA LYS A 94 4.11 -3.97 16.06
C LYS A 94 2.71 -3.48 16.41
N ARG A 95 2.39 -3.47 17.70
CA ARG A 95 1.18 -2.85 18.26
C ARG A 95 1.50 -2.12 19.56
N THR A 96 0.62 -1.20 19.98
CA THR A 96 0.65 -0.65 21.34
C THR A 96 0.20 -1.69 22.37
N ASN A 97 0.49 -1.44 23.65
CA ASN A 97 0.06 -2.29 24.76
C ASN A 97 -1.43 -2.19 25.09
N GLY A 98 -2.18 -1.34 24.38
CA GLY A 98 -3.54 -0.97 24.76
C GLY A 98 -3.51 0.19 25.75
N LYS A 99 -4.05 1.35 25.37
CA LYS A 99 -4.26 2.48 26.28
C LYS A 99 -5.50 3.24 25.84
N TYR A 100 -6.25 3.76 26.83
CA TYR A 100 -7.39 4.64 26.61
C TYR A 100 -7.00 5.85 25.74
#